data_AF-A0A3B9WMB2-F1
#
_entry.id   AF-A0A3B9WMB2-F1
#
_cell.length_a   1.000
_cell.length_b   1.000
_cell.length_c   1.000
_cell.angle_alpha   90.00
_cell.angle_beta   90.00
_cell.angle_gamma   90.00
#
_symmetry.space_group_name_H-M   'P 1'
#
loop_
_entity.id
_entity.type
_entity.pdbx_description
1 polymer ?
#
loop_
_entity_poly.entity_id
_entity_poly.type
_entity_poly.pdbx_seq_one_letter_code
_entity_poly.pdbx_strand_id
1 'polypeptide(L)'
;LEPWLSIDWSAQPDWEWESAANDSPLALMNQWLEAVELSRSITNTAIAVGGIEQLAKRKWPNNESPSLRWIILHMIEEYARHNGHADLLREFVDGETGE
;
A
#
# COMPACT_ATOMS: atom_id res chain seq x y z
N LEU A 1 7.15 5.26 -7.48
CA LEU A 1 6.21 5.83 -8.45
C LEU A 1 6.05 7.29 -8.09
N GLU A 2 5.97 8.18 -9.07
CA GLU A 2 5.51 9.53 -8.79
C GLU A 2 4.05 9.49 -8.33
N PRO A 3 3.61 10.42 -7.47
CA PRO A 3 4.39 11.48 -6.84
C PRO A 3 5.19 11.03 -5.61
N TRP A 4 4.98 9.81 -5.08
CA TRP A 4 5.58 9.30 -3.83
C TRP A 4 7.11 9.42 -3.75
N LEU A 5 7.80 9.43 -4.89
CA LEU A 5 9.26 9.57 -4.97
C LEU A 5 9.75 11.02 -4.82
N SER A 6 8.95 12.00 -5.22
CA SER A 6 9.33 13.42 -5.23
C SER A 6 8.78 14.22 -4.05
N ILE A 7 7.92 13.63 -3.22
CA ILE A 7 7.40 14.30 -2.01
C ILE A 7 8.53 14.57 -1.00
N ASP A 8 8.60 15.81 -0.53
CA ASP A 8 9.39 16.18 0.64
C ASP A 8 8.64 15.79 1.92
N TRP A 9 8.82 14.53 2.33
CA TRP A 9 8.23 13.96 3.54
C TRP A 9 8.65 14.68 4.83
N SER A 10 9.75 15.45 4.82
CA SER A 10 10.17 16.23 5.99
C SER A 10 9.36 17.51 6.15
N ALA A 11 8.97 18.12 5.03
CA ALA A 11 8.12 19.31 5.01
C ALA A 11 6.63 18.96 5.12
N GLN A 12 6.20 17.82 4.56
CA GLN A 12 4.81 17.37 4.54
C GLN A 12 4.72 15.89 4.94
N PRO A 13 4.78 15.59 6.25
CA PRO A 13 4.80 14.20 6.73
C PRO A 13 3.50 13.43 6.48
N ASP A 14 2.37 14.14 6.36
CA ASP A 14 1.03 13.58 6.18
C ASP A 14 0.42 13.92 4.80
N TRP A 15 1.28 14.21 3.80
CA TRP A 15 0.86 14.68 2.47
C TRP A 15 -0.22 13.78 1.84
N GLU A 16 -0.13 12.47 2.03
CA GLU A 16 -1.06 11.47 1.49
C GLU A 16 -2.51 11.64 1.98
N TRP A 17 -2.72 12.30 3.12
CA TRP A 17 -4.05 12.57 3.66
C TRP A 17 -4.71 13.80 3.03
N GLU A 18 -3.91 14.71 2.47
CA GLU A 18 -4.39 16.00 1.96
C GLU A 18 -4.26 16.13 0.44
N SER A 19 -3.52 15.23 -0.21
CA SER A 19 -3.14 15.35 -1.62
C SER A 19 -4.31 15.19 -2.60
N ALA A 20 -5.29 14.36 -2.27
CA ALA A 20 -6.28 13.87 -3.22
C ALA A 20 -7.52 14.77 -3.39
N ALA A 21 -7.64 15.86 -2.62
CA ALA A 21 -8.87 16.66 -2.53
C ALA A 21 -9.34 17.25 -3.88
N ASN A 22 -8.41 17.49 -4.80
CA ASN A 22 -8.70 18.05 -6.14
C ASN A 22 -8.48 17.03 -7.27
N ASP A 23 -8.13 15.79 -6.95
CA ASP A 23 -7.86 14.76 -7.95
C ASP A 23 -9.17 14.12 -8.43
N SER A 24 -9.23 13.80 -9.73
CA SER A 24 -10.36 13.04 -10.24
C SER A 24 -10.32 11.59 -9.73
N PRO A 25 -11.47 10.93 -9.47
CA PRO A 25 -11.50 9.53 -9.07
C PRO A 25 -10.78 8.59 -10.06
N LEU A 26 -10.88 8.86 -11.36
CA LEU A 26 -10.19 8.06 -12.39
C LEU A 26 -8.66 8.18 -12.29
N ALA A 27 -8.13 9.37 -12.00
CA ALA A 27 -6.70 9.56 -11.82
C ALA A 27 -6.18 8.79 -10.61
N LEU A 28 -6.89 8.85 -9.47
CA LEU A 28 -6.56 8.09 -8.27
C LEU A 28 -6.62 6.58 -8.51
N MET A 29 -7.64 6.11 -9.22
CA MET A 29 -7.77 4.70 -9.58
C MET A 29 -6.62 4.22 -10.47
N ASN A 30 -6.24 5.01 -11.48
CA ASN A 30 -5.11 4.67 -12.35
C ASN A 30 -3.79 4.62 -11.56
N GLN A 31 -3.56 5.58 -10.66
CA GLN A 31 -2.38 5.59 -9.80
C GLN A 31 -2.33 4.35 -8.90
N TRP A 32 -3.47 3.93 -8.34
CA TRP A 32 -3.56 2.70 -7.55
C TRP A 32 -3.25 1.46 -8.40
N LEU A 33 -3.79 1.36 -9.62
CA LEU A 33 -3.50 0.26 -10.55
C LEU A 33 -2.00 0.19 -10.90
N GLU A 34 -1.36 1.33 -11.17
CA GLU A 34 0.09 1.40 -11.40
C GLU A 34 0.90 0.92 -10.19
N ALA A 35 0.47 1.30 -8.97
CA ALA A 35 1.10 0.82 -7.73
C ALA A 35 0.94 -0.69 -7.54
N VAL A 36 -0.23 -1.25 -7.87
CA VAL A 36 -0.49 -2.69 -7.85
C VAL A 36 0.44 -3.42 -8.82
N GLU A 37 0.56 -2.95 -10.05
CA GLU A 37 1.43 -3.57 -11.06
C GLU A 37 2.91 -3.51 -10.66
N LEU A 38 3.37 -2.37 -10.14
CA LEU A 38 4.73 -2.26 -9.61
C LEU A 38 4.96 -3.23 -8.44
N SER A 39 4.02 -3.30 -7.50
CA SER A 39 4.10 -4.21 -6.34
C SER A 39 4.19 -5.68 -6.79
N ARG A 40 3.36 -6.09 -7.76
CA ARG A 40 3.41 -7.44 -8.37
C ARG A 40 4.76 -7.70 -9.02
N SER A 41 5.26 -6.76 -9.82
CA SER A 41 6.56 -6.88 -10.49
C SER A 41 7.70 -7.09 -9.50
N ILE A 42 7.80 -6.22 -8.48
CA ILE A 42 8.83 -6.29 -7.43
C ILE A 42 8.73 -7.60 -6.66
N THR A 43 7.52 -8.00 -6.27
CA THR A 43 7.29 -9.23 -5.49
C THR A 43 7.70 -10.47 -6.28
N ASN A 44 7.35 -10.54 -7.57
CA ASN A 44 7.75 -11.64 -8.45
C ASN A 44 9.27 -11.71 -8.61
N THR A 45 9.94 -10.56 -8.82
CA THR A 45 11.41 -10.51 -8.89
C THR A 45 12.04 -10.97 -7.58
N ALA A 46 11.53 -10.51 -6.43
CA ALA A 46 12.05 -10.91 -5.14
C ALA A 46 11.91 -12.43 -4.94
N ILE A 47 10.72 -13.00 -5.19
CA ILE A 47 10.48 -14.45 -5.10
C ILE A 47 11.44 -15.23 -6.01
N ALA A 48 11.65 -14.77 -7.25
CA ALA A 48 12.57 -15.43 -8.18
C ALA A 48 14.04 -15.40 -7.72
N VAL A 49 14.47 -14.32 -7.05
CA VAL A 49 15.85 -14.14 -6.61
C VAL A 49 16.16 -14.92 -5.31
N GLY A 50 15.26 -14.87 -4.32
CA GLY A 50 15.56 -15.36 -2.97
C GLY A 50 14.48 -16.24 -2.35
N GLY A 51 13.38 -16.51 -3.06
CA GLY A 51 12.23 -17.21 -2.52
C GLY A 51 11.51 -16.42 -1.42
N ILE A 52 10.47 -17.02 -0.85
CA ILE A 52 9.62 -16.37 0.16
C ILE A 52 10.25 -16.30 1.55
N GLU A 53 11.30 -17.08 1.83
CA GLU A 53 12.00 -17.07 3.13
C GLU A 53 13.12 -16.03 3.21
N GLN A 54 13.45 -15.34 2.10
CA GLN A 54 14.48 -14.31 2.13
C GLN A 54 14.13 -13.22 3.13
N LEU A 55 15.15 -12.72 3.83
CA LEU A 55 14.98 -11.67 4.83
C LEU A 55 15.12 -10.29 4.20
N ALA A 56 14.27 -9.37 4.63
CA ALA A 56 14.38 -7.97 4.24
C ALA A 56 15.68 -7.34 4.76
N LYS A 57 16.25 -6.43 3.96
CA LYS A 57 17.43 -5.65 4.37
C LYS A 57 17.13 -4.74 5.57
N ARG A 58 15.92 -4.18 5.63
CA ARG A 58 15.48 -3.36 6.75
C ARG A 58 15.16 -4.26 7.94
N LYS A 59 15.80 -3.96 9.06
CA LYS A 59 15.57 -4.62 10.34
C LYS A 59 14.53 -3.89 11.17
N TRP A 60 13.85 -4.63 12.02
CA TRP A 60 13.07 -4.08 13.11
C TRP A 60 13.98 -3.54 14.23
N PRO A 61 13.44 -2.76 15.19
CA PRO A 61 14.21 -2.26 16.33
C PRO A 61 14.90 -3.35 17.16
N ASN A 62 14.36 -4.58 17.18
CA ASN A 62 14.95 -5.73 17.85
C ASN A 62 16.09 -6.41 17.05
N ASN A 63 16.52 -5.81 15.92
CA ASN A 63 17.60 -6.28 15.03
C ASN A 63 17.30 -7.57 14.26
N GLU A 64 16.05 -8.06 14.29
CA GLU A 64 15.55 -9.11 13.41
C GLU A 64 15.05 -8.53 12.08
N SER A 65 14.98 -9.37 11.05
CA SER A 65 14.44 -9.00 9.74
C SER A 65 13.17 -9.80 9.46
N PRO A 66 12.08 -9.18 8.97
CA PRO A 66 10.95 -9.92 8.45
C PRO A 66 11.37 -10.71 7.21
N SER A 67 10.77 -11.89 7.02
CA SER A 67 10.85 -12.61 5.75
C SER A 67 9.93 -11.97 4.71
N LEU A 68 10.19 -12.21 3.43
CA LEU A 68 9.28 -11.81 2.35
C LEU A 68 7.88 -12.42 2.54
N ARG A 69 7.79 -13.66 3.03
CA ARG A 69 6.53 -14.31 3.42
C ARG A 69 5.77 -13.46 4.43
N TRP A 70 6.45 -13.02 5.50
CA TRP A 70 5.84 -12.16 6.52
C TRP A 70 5.33 -10.86 5.90
N ILE A 71 6.15 -10.20 5.07
CA ILE A 71 5.77 -8.93 4.41
C ILE A 71 4.51 -9.11 3.55
N ILE A 72 4.45 -10.16 2.73
CA ILE A 72 3.28 -10.40 1.86
C ILE A 72 2.02 -10.62 2.69
N LEU A 73 2.09 -11.45 3.74
CA LEU A 73 0.95 -11.69 4.62
C LEU A 73 0.51 -10.42 5.34
N HIS A 74 1.47 -9.62 5.82
CA HIS A 74 1.17 -8.34 6.46
C HIS A 74 0.50 -7.36 5.49
N MET A 75 0.94 -7.29 4.22
CA MET A 75 0.29 -6.44 3.22
C MET A 75 -1.15 -6.89 2.91
N ILE A 76 -1.43 -8.19 2.93
CA ILE A 76 -2.80 -8.71 2.76
C ILE A 76 -3.69 -8.30 3.94
N GLU A 77 -3.21 -8.47 5.17
CA GLU A 77 -3.90 -8.05 6.39
C GLU A 77 -4.20 -6.55 6.36
N GLU A 78 -3.19 -5.74 6.05
CA GLU A 78 -3.31 -4.29 6.01
C GLU A 78 -4.29 -3.81 4.95
N TYR A 79 -4.24 -4.43 3.76
CA TYR A 79 -5.16 -4.12 2.68
C TYR A 79 -6.60 -4.49 3.04
N ALA A 80 -6.82 -5.63 3.70
CA ALA A 80 -8.15 -6.03 4.17
C ALA A 80 -8.70 -5.06 5.23
N ARG A 81 -7.86 -4.58 6.15
CA ARG A 81 -8.23 -3.57 7.15
C ARG A 81 -8.65 -2.26 6.49
N HIS A 82 -7.92 -1.79 5.48
CA HIS A 82 -8.28 -0.58 4.75
C HIS A 82 -9.55 -0.74 3.92
N ASN A 83 -9.79 -1.90 3.30
CA ASN A 83 -11.05 -2.16 2.62
C ASN A 83 -12.24 -2.07 3.57
N GLY A 84 -12.11 -2.58 4.81
CA GLY A 84 -13.16 -2.42 5.81
C GLY A 84 -13.47 -0.97 6.14
N HIS A 85 -12.45 -0.11 6.26
CA HIS A 85 -12.67 1.33 6.44
C HIS A 85 -13.31 1.99 5.21
N ALA A 86 -12.88 1.62 4.01
CA ALA A 86 -13.43 2.15 2.77
C ALA A 86 -14.91 1.76 2.58
N ASP A 87 -15.29 0.55 3.00
CA ASP A 87 -16.68 0.12 2.97
C ASP A 87 -17.55 0.97 3.89
N LEU A 88 -17.14 1.20 5.15
CA LEU A 88 -17.88 2.11 6.05
C LEU A 88 -18.07 3.52 5.48
N LEU A 89 -17.06 4.05 4.77
CA LEU A 89 -17.17 5.34 4.10
C LEU A 89 -18.15 5.29 2.92
N ARG A 90 -18.12 4.22 2.12
CA ARG A 90 -19.05 4.00 1.02
C ARG A 90 -20.50 3.90 1.54
N GLU A 91 -20.75 3.08 2.55
CA GLU A 91 -22.06 2.92 3.21
C GLU A 91 -22.61 4.26 3.71
N PHE A 92 -21.75 5.12 4.25
CA PHE A 92 -22.15 6.46 4.69
C PHE A 92 -22.54 7.38 3.53
N VAL A 93 -21.90 7.22 2.37
CA VAL A 93 -22.14 8.06 1.18
C VAL A 93 -23.39 7.64 0.42
N ASP A 94 -23.59 6.33 0.21
CA ASP A 94 -24.70 5.82 -0.60
C ASP A 94 -25.89 5.30 0.21
N GLY A 95 -25.74 5.10 1.53
CA GLY A 95 -26.77 4.62 2.44
C GLY A 95 -27.05 3.12 2.31
N GLU A 96 -26.30 2.38 1.49
CA GLU A 96 -26.42 0.94 1.33
C GLU A 96 -25.40 0.24 2.24
N THR A 97 -25.88 -0.55 3.19
CA THR A 97 -25.04 -1.46 3.97
C THR A 97 -24.58 -2.64 3.12
N GLY A 98 -23.41 -3.20 3.42
CA GLY A 98 -22.81 -4.32 2.67
C GLY A 98 -23.69 -5.56 2.48
N GLU A 99 -23.18 -6.51 1.69
CA GLU A 99 -23.71 -7.88 1.53
C GLU A 99 -23.09 -8.87 2.53
#